data_AF-A0A7S4C2D5-F1
#
_entry.id   AF-A0A7S4C2D5-F1
#
_cell.length_a   1.000
_cell.length_b   1.000
_cell.length_c   1.000
_cell.angle_alpha   90.00
_cell.angle_beta   90.00
_cell.angle_gamma   90.00
#
_symmetry.space_group_name_H-M   'P 1'
#
loop_
_entity.id
_entity.type
_entity.pdbx_description
1 polymer ?
#
loop_
_entity_poly.entity_id
_entity_poly.type
_entity_poly.pdbx_seq_one_letter_code
_entity_poly.pdbx_strand_id
1 'polypeptide(L)'
;RVVRPSPPLASDMYGELIPRPVESLIACLEQPSAMGTPALFGPPDPTARQINEVIEAIAAGVSAESACSNNVRLAAACLAAYIRKLPEPLISSPHYERLCSAMDVEVYAERIAAVRDEVSEMGESHQAVLHRLFNLLSKLSQRSTAPGNGPEDLAAYWTAMITPLTPTKPK
;
A
#
# COMPACT_ATOMS: atom_id res chain seq x y z
N ARG A 1 12.61 -8.94 -26.72
CA ARG A 1 11.76 -9.95 -26.03
C ARG A 1 10.46 -9.25 -25.65
N VAL A 2 9.29 -9.80 -26.00
CA VAL A 2 8.00 -9.22 -25.64
C VAL A 2 7.81 -9.41 -24.13
N VAL A 3 7.74 -8.31 -23.38
CA VAL A 3 7.37 -8.35 -21.95
C VAL A 3 5.90 -8.77 -21.92
N ARG A 4 5.65 -10.04 -21.59
CA ARG A 4 4.30 -10.48 -21.27
C ARG A 4 3.98 -9.89 -19.89
N PRO A 5 2.91 -9.09 -19.75
CA PRO A 5 2.45 -8.70 -18.42
C PRO A 5 2.19 -9.98 -17.63
N SER A 6 2.63 -10.01 -16.36
CA SER A 6 2.23 -11.07 -15.45
C SER A 6 0.70 -11.15 -15.49
N PRO A 7 0.12 -12.36 -15.57
CA PRO A 7 -1.32 -12.49 -15.48
C PRO A 7 -1.81 -11.76 -14.22
N PRO A 8 -2.98 -11.10 -14.26
CA PRO A 8 -3.53 -10.49 -13.07
C PRO A 8 -3.55 -11.56 -11.97
N LEU A 9 -2.90 -11.29 -10.85
CA LEU A 9 -2.91 -12.19 -9.71
C LEU A 9 -4.37 -12.38 -9.33
N ALA A 10 -4.89 -13.59 -9.55
CA ALA A 10 -6.30 -13.87 -9.38
C ALA A 10 -6.69 -13.54 -7.93
N SER A 11 -7.81 -12.82 -7.77
CA SER A 11 -8.25 -12.24 -6.49
C SER A 11 -8.49 -13.31 -5.40
N ASP A 12 -8.61 -14.57 -5.80
CA ASP A 12 -8.90 -15.73 -4.98
C ASP A 12 -7.65 -16.45 -4.43
N MET A 13 -6.49 -16.34 -5.08
CA MET A 13 -5.28 -17.06 -4.61
C MET A 13 -4.63 -16.46 -3.36
N TYR A 14 -4.90 -15.18 -3.06
CA TYR A 14 -4.23 -14.43 -2.00
C TYR A 14 -5.15 -14.00 -0.85
N GLY A 15 -6.44 -14.38 -0.89
CA GLY A 15 -7.43 -13.92 0.09
C GLY A 15 -7.04 -14.27 1.53
N GLU A 16 -6.54 -15.48 1.76
CA GLU A 16 -6.09 -15.92 3.09
C GLU A 16 -4.76 -15.28 3.53
N LEU A 17 -3.97 -14.78 2.58
CA LEU A 17 -2.64 -14.21 2.84
C LEU A 17 -2.69 -12.71 3.19
N ILE A 18 -3.83 -12.06 2.98
CA ILE A 18 -4.02 -10.64 3.26
C ILE A 18 -4.70 -10.49 4.63
N PRO A 19 -4.13 -9.74 5.58
CA PRO A 19 -4.80 -9.50 6.84
C PRO A 19 -6.14 -8.80 6.64
N ARG A 20 -7.18 -9.28 7.33
CA ARG A 20 -8.55 -8.73 7.26
C ARG A 20 -8.61 -7.19 7.40
N PRO A 21 -7.84 -6.53 8.29
CA PRO A 21 -7.82 -5.08 8.33
C PRO A 21 -7.39 -4.44 7.01
N VAL A 22 -6.34 -4.96 6.37
CA VAL A 22 -5.84 -4.47 5.07
C VAL A 22 -6.91 -4.65 4.00
N GLU A 23 -7.48 -5.84 3.89
CA GLU A 23 -8.50 -6.13 2.87
C GLU A 23 -9.73 -5.24 3.03
N SER A 24 -10.28 -5.14 4.24
CA SER A 24 -11.48 -4.36 4.50
C SER A 24 -11.26 -2.85 4.28
N LEU A 25 -10.11 -2.32 4.71
CA LEU A 25 -9.76 -0.92 4.50
C LEU A 25 -9.54 -0.61 3.01
N ILE A 26 -8.83 -1.47 2.26
CA ILE A 26 -8.66 -1.29 0.82
C ILE A 26 -10.01 -1.30 0.10
N ALA A 27 -10.90 -2.26 0.42
CA ALA A 27 -12.24 -2.31 -0.17
C ALA A 27 -13.07 -1.04 0.09
N CYS A 28 -12.94 -0.45 1.29
CA CYS A 28 -13.54 0.84 1.62
C CYS A 28 -12.95 1.99 0.80
N LEU A 29 -11.63 1.99 0.58
CA LEU A 29 -10.93 3.03 -0.18
C LEU A 29 -11.08 2.89 -1.70
N GLU A 30 -11.51 1.73 -2.20
CA GLU A 30 -11.82 1.54 -3.61
C GLU A 30 -13.20 2.10 -4.01
N GLN A 31 -14.01 2.53 -3.03
CA GLN A 31 -15.32 3.11 -3.29
C GLN A 31 -15.21 4.48 -4.00
N PRO A 32 -16.21 4.86 -4.83
CA PRO A 32 -16.20 6.15 -5.54
C PRO A 32 -16.04 7.38 -4.63
N SER A 33 -16.56 7.32 -3.40
CA SER A 33 -16.44 8.38 -2.40
C SER A 33 -14.98 8.66 -2.01
N ALA A 34 -14.16 7.61 -1.83
CA ALA A 34 -12.75 7.74 -1.52
C ALA A 34 -11.95 8.24 -2.74
N MET A 35 -12.27 7.75 -3.95
CA MET A 35 -11.60 8.13 -5.19
C MET A 35 -11.74 9.63 -5.53
N GLY A 36 -12.84 10.26 -5.09
CA GLY A 36 -13.06 11.70 -5.26
C GLY A 36 -12.44 12.58 -4.17
N THR A 37 -11.79 12.01 -3.16
CA THR A 37 -11.27 12.76 -2.01
C THR A 37 -9.89 13.36 -2.30
N PRO A 38 -9.71 14.69 -2.25
CA PRO A 38 -8.40 15.32 -2.46
C PRO A 38 -7.40 14.93 -1.38
N ALA A 39 -6.16 14.63 -1.78
CA ALA A 39 -5.08 14.23 -0.88
C ALA A 39 -5.57 13.23 0.18
N LEU A 40 -6.03 12.05 -0.26
CA LEU A 40 -6.72 11.06 0.56
C LEU A 40 -5.89 10.62 1.78
N PHE A 41 -4.57 10.52 1.60
CA PHE A 41 -3.60 10.17 2.65
C PHE A 41 -3.01 11.41 3.36
N GLY A 42 -3.52 12.60 3.05
CA GLY A 42 -3.12 13.85 3.68
C GLY A 42 -3.90 14.16 4.97
N PRO A 43 -3.51 15.25 5.67
CA PRO A 43 -4.10 15.64 6.95
C PRO A 43 -5.61 15.93 6.87
N PRO A 44 -6.32 15.94 8.02
CA PRO A 44 -5.81 15.72 9.37
C PRO A 44 -5.62 14.24 9.73
N ASP A 45 -4.59 13.96 10.52
CA ASP A 45 -4.30 12.61 11.00
C ASP A 45 -5.19 12.25 12.19
N PRO A 46 -5.89 11.10 12.15
CA PRO A 46 -6.60 10.57 13.30
C PRO A 46 -5.67 10.28 14.47
N THR A 47 -6.21 10.35 15.69
CA THR A 47 -5.47 9.97 16.89
C THR A 47 -5.14 8.48 16.90
N ALA A 48 -4.04 8.09 17.57
CA ALA A 48 -3.68 6.68 17.73
C ALA A 48 -4.81 5.85 18.37
N ARG A 49 -5.60 6.47 19.25
CA ARG A 49 -6.79 5.86 19.85
C ARG A 49 -7.85 5.51 18.81
N GLN A 50 -8.22 6.46 17.95
CA GLN A 50 -9.20 6.22 16.88
C GLN A 50 -8.73 5.13 15.92
N ILE A 51 -7.45 5.13 15.57
CA ILE A 51 -6.87 4.10 14.69
C ILE A 51 -6.97 2.71 15.32
N ASN A 52 -6.61 2.57 16.60
CA ASN A 52 -6.67 1.29 17.30
C ASN A 52 -8.11 0.79 17.43
N GLU A 53 -9.05 1.67 17.80
CA GLU A 53 -10.48 1.33 17.92
C GLU A 53 -11.04 0.80 16.58
N VAL A 54 -10.69 1.42 15.45
CA VAL A 54 -11.10 0.95 14.12
C VAL A 54 -10.47 -0.41 13.77
N ILE A 55 -9.16 -0.57 13.98
CA ILE A 55 -8.46 -1.82 13.64
C ILE A 55 -9.01 -2.99 14.47
N GLU A 56 -9.25 -2.77 15.78
CA GLU A 56 -9.84 -3.76 16.67
C GLU A 56 -11.28 -4.12 16.26
N ALA A 57 -12.10 -3.12 15.90
CA ALA A 57 -13.46 -3.36 15.42
C ALA A 57 -13.47 -4.20 14.12
N ILE A 58 -12.57 -3.90 13.18
CA ILE A 58 -12.44 -4.67 11.93
C ILE A 58 -11.97 -6.10 12.22
N ALA A 59 -11.02 -6.27 13.14
CA ALA A 59 -10.56 -7.59 13.57
C ALA A 59 -11.69 -8.41 14.22
N ALA A 60 -12.57 -7.75 14.99
CA ALA A 60 -13.78 -8.34 15.57
C ALA A 60 -14.90 -8.60 14.54
N GLY A 61 -14.72 -8.14 13.30
CA GLY A 61 -15.56 -8.46 12.16
C GLY A 61 -16.52 -7.37 11.71
N VAL A 62 -16.39 -6.16 12.25
CA VAL A 62 -17.10 -4.97 11.75
C VAL A 62 -16.54 -4.58 10.38
N SER A 63 -17.38 -4.12 9.47
CA SER A 63 -16.90 -3.59 8.18
C SER A 63 -16.10 -2.30 8.37
N ALA A 64 -15.07 -2.07 7.56
CA ALA A 64 -14.30 -0.83 7.60
C ALA A 64 -15.17 0.43 7.42
N GLU A 65 -16.19 0.38 6.56
CA GLU A 65 -17.12 1.50 6.36
C GLU A 65 -17.84 1.89 7.66
N SER A 66 -18.35 0.90 8.39
CA SER A 66 -19.02 1.12 9.67
C SER A 66 -18.03 1.53 10.75
N ALA A 67 -16.89 0.85 10.85
CA ALA A 67 -15.87 1.13 11.86
C ALA A 67 -15.32 2.56 11.70
N CYS A 68 -15.12 3.01 10.47
CA CYS A 68 -14.67 4.37 10.16
C CYS A 68 -15.80 5.41 10.16
N SER A 69 -17.05 5.03 10.46
CA SER A 69 -18.21 5.94 10.37
C SER A 69 -18.31 6.66 9.02
N ASN A 70 -18.04 5.93 7.92
CA ASN A 70 -17.94 6.44 6.55
C ASN A 70 -16.85 7.53 6.31
N ASN A 71 -15.91 7.70 7.24
CA ASN A 71 -14.79 8.60 7.07
C ASN A 71 -13.64 7.94 6.29
N VAL A 72 -13.53 8.25 5.00
CA VAL A 72 -12.51 7.70 4.11
C VAL A 72 -11.08 8.10 4.48
N ARG A 73 -10.87 9.28 5.08
CA ARG A 73 -9.53 9.69 5.57
C ARG A 73 -9.13 8.88 6.80
N LEU A 74 -10.09 8.56 7.67
CA LEU A 74 -9.85 7.65 8.80
C LEU A 74 -9.49 6.25 8.29
N ALA A 75 -10.20 5.73 7.28
CA ALA A 75 -9.84 4.46 6.65
C ALA A 75 -8.42 4.49 6.03
N ALA A 76 -8.07 5.56 5.32
CA ALA A 76 -6.75 5.76 4.72
C ALA A 76 -5.62 5.79 5.77
N ALA A 77 -5.81 6.56 6.85
CA ALA A 77 -4.87 6.63 7.95
C ALA A 77 -4.76 5.30 8.72
N CYS A 78 -5.87 4.58 8.91
CA CYS A 78 -5.83 3.25 9.53
C CYS A 78 -5.04 2.26 8.68
N LEU A 79 -5.18 2.30 7.35
CA LEU A 79 -4.41 1.43 6.45
C LEU A 79 -2.92 1.75 6.54
N ALA A 80 -2.55 3.02 6.45
CA ALA A 80 -1.15 3.44 6.56
C ALA A 80 -0.54 3.07 7.93
N ALA A 81 -1.29 3.31 9.02
CA ALA A 81 -0.86 2.97 10.37
C ALA A 81 -0.74 1.46 10.60
N TYR A 82 -1.64 0.66 10.03
CA TYR A 82 -1.56 -0.80 10.11
C TYR A 82 -0.27 -1.31 9.46
N ILE A 83 0.02 -0.85 8.24
CA ILE A 83 1.24 -1.24 7.50
C ILE A 83 2.50 -0.77 8.24
N ARG A 84 2.52 0.46 8.75
CA ARG A 84 3.67 1.01 9.49
C ARG A 84 3.95 0.28 10.81
N LYS A 85 2.92 -0.32 11.44
CA LYS A 85 3.04 -1.04 12.71
C LYS A 85 3.41 -2.52 12.58
N LEU A 86 3.60 -3.02 11.35
CA LEU A 86 4.07 -4.38 11.15
C LEU A 86 5.42 -4.60 11.85
N PRO A 87 5.69 -5.79 12.43
CA PRO A 87 6.95 -6.07 13.11
C PRO A 87 8.18 -5.87 12.23
N GLU A 88 8.02 -6.16 10.93
CA GLU A 88 8.98 -5.86 9.88
C GLU A 88 8.29 -5.02 8.80
N PRO A 89 9.00 -4.07 8.16
CA PRO A 89 8.44 -3.28 7.08
C PRO A 89 8.07 -4.19 5.90
N LEU A 90 7.03 -3.79 5.17
CA LEU A 90 6.48 -4.57 4.07
C LEU A 90 7.51 -4.87 2.97
N ILE A 91 8.46 -3.94 2.78
CA ILE A 91 9.70 -4.12 2.04
C ILE A 91 10.83 -4.09 3.06
N SER A 92 11.46 -5.25 3.32
CA SER A 92 12.58 -5.34 4.25
C SER A 92 13.84 -4.64 3.71
N SER A 93 14.81 -4.32 4.58
CA SER A 93 16.03 -3.61 4.17
C SER A 93 16.80 -4.27 3.02
N PRO A 94 17.03 -5.60 3.02
CA PRO A 94 17.71 -6.28 1.91
C PRO A 94 16.94 -6.17 0.59
N HIS A 95 15.61 -6.19 0.62
CA HIS A 95 14.81 -6.04 -0.59
C HIS A 95 14.77 -4.57 -1.05
N TYR A 96 14.71 -3.62 -0.12
CA TYR A 96 14.75 -2.20 -0.43
C TYR A 96 16.05 -1.79 -1.13
N GLU A 97 17.20 -2.22 -0.61
CA GLU A 97 18.51 -1.95 -1.22
C GLU A 97 18.61 -2.50 -2.65
N ARG A 98 18.14 -3.75 -2.86
CA ARG A 98 18.11 -4.38 -4.19
C ARG A 98 17.15 -3.69 -5.15
N LEU A 99 15.99 -3.24 -4.68
CA LEU A 99 15.06 -2.43 -5.48
C LEU A 99 15.68 -1.08 -5.86
N CYS A 100 16.43 -0.43 -4.97
CA CYS A 100 17.17 0.78 -5.31
C CYS A 100 18.21 0.51 -6.42
N SER A 101 18.98 -0.57 -6.32
CA SER A 101 19.93 -0.96 -7.37
C SER A 101 19.24 -1.33 -8.69
N ALA A 102 18.05 -1.92 -8.65
CA ALA A 102 17.27 -2.19 -9.86
C ALA A 102 16.91 -0.90 -10.60
N MET A 103 16.69 0.21 -9.89
CA MET A 103 16.38 1.52 -10.50
C MET A 103 17.54 2.14 -11.27
N ASP A 104 18.79 1.72 -11.00
CA ASP A 104 19.98 2.15 -11.73
C ASP A 104 20.09 1.51 -13.13
N VAL A 105 19.27 0.50 -13.44
CA VAL A 105 19.24 -0.15 -14.76
C VAL A 105 18.64 0.80 -15.80
N GLU A 106 19.46 1.24 -16.77
CA GLU A 106 19.05 2.20 -17.79
C GLU A 106 17.88 1.70 -18.66
N VAL A 107 17.93 0.43 -19.08
CA VAL A 107 16.93 -0.16 -19.97
C VAL A 107 15.63 -0.43 -19.21
N TYR A 108 14.55 0.25 -19.59
CA TYR A 108 13.25 0.15 -18.91
C TYR A 108 12.75 -1.30 -18.76
N ALA A 109 12.80 -2.11 -19.82
CA ALA A 109 12.33 -3.49 -19.77
C ALA A 109 13.14 -4.36 -18.78
N GLU A 110 14.45 -4.12 -18.70
CA GLU A 110 15.34 -4.82 -17.77
C GLU A 110 15.15 -4.34 -16.34
N ARG A 111 14.92 -3.04 -16.14
CA ARG A 111 14.54 -2.46 -14.85
C ARG A 111 13.25 -3.08 -14.31
N ILE A 112 12.21 -3.17 -15.14
CA ILE A 112 10.95 -3.81 -14.74
C ILE A 112 11.15 -5.29 -14.43
N ALA A 113 11.98 -6.00 -15.20
CA ALA A 113 12.32 -7.39 -14.91
C ALA A 113 13.03 -7.53 -13.56
N ALA A 114 14.04 -6.70 -13.29
CA ALA A 114 14.78 -6.71 -12.03
C ALA A 114 13.88 -6.41 -10.82
N VAL A 115 12.98 -5.41 -10.92
CA VAL A 115 11.99 -5.12 -9.87
C VAL A 115 11.06 -6.31 -9.64
N ARG A 116 10.56 -6.94 -10.71
CA ARG A 116 9.66 -8.09 -10.60
C ARG A 116 10.37 -9.28 -9.95
N ASP A 117 11.59 -9.57 -10.37
CA ASP A 117 12.37 -10.68 -9.85
C ASP A 117 12.65 -10.46 -8.35
N GLU A 118 12.96 -9.22 -7.94
CA GLU A 118 13.14 -8.87 -6.53
C GLU A 118 11.86 -9.02 -5.69
N VAL A 119 10.70 -8.62 -6.23
CA VAL A 119 9.41 -8.81 -5.55
C VAL A 119 9.07 -10.30 -5.43
N SER A 120 9.44 -11.13 -6.41
CA SER A 120 9.17 -12.57 -6.39
C SER A 120 9.95 -13.33 -5.31
N GLU A 121 11.07 -12.77 -4.85
CA GLU A 121 11.88 -13.31 -3.74
C GLU A 121 11.32 -12.95 -2.35
N MET A 122 10.29 -12.09 -2.27
CA MET A 122 9.64 -11.74 -1.01
C MET A 122 8.69 -12.86 -0.55
N GLY A 123 8.36 -12.91 0.74
CA GLY A 123 7.34 -13.85 1.24
C GLY A 123 5.95 -13.60 0.62
N GLU A 124 5.18 -14.66 0.38
CA GLU A 124 3.88 -14.57 -0.32
C GLU A 124 2.89 -13.58 0.32
N SER A 125 2.85 -13.51 1.66
CA SER A 125 2.01 -12.54 2.38
C SER A 125 2.43 -11.09 2.11
N HIS A 126 3.73 -10.81 2.00
CA HIS A 126 4.24 -9.49 1.66
C HIS A 126 3.86 -9.13 0.22
N GLN A 127 4.05 -10.07 -0.72
CA GLN A 127 3.65 -9.90 -2.12
C GLN A 127 2.15 -9.63 -2.25
N ALA A 128 1.32 -10.36 -1.51
CA ALA A 128 -0.13 -10.22 -1.53
C ALA A 128 -0.58 -8.81 -1.09
N VAL A 129 -0.03 -8.33 0.03
CA VAL A 129 -0.35 -6.99 0.56
C VAL A 129 0.18 -5.90 -0.37
N LEU A 130 1.42 -6.02 -0.89
CA LEU A 130 1.98 -5.08 -1.86
C LEU A 130 1.12 -5.02 -3.12
N HIS A 131 0.71 -6.16 -3.66
CA HIS A 131 -0.14 -6.21 -4.84
C HIS A 131 -1.48 -5.48 -4.61
N ARG A 132 -2.16 -5.75 -3.50
CA ARG A 132 -3.42 -5.06 -3.16
C ARG A 132 -3.22 -3.57 -2.98
N LEU A 133 -2.16 -3.17 -2.28
CA LEU A 133 -1.83 -1.77 -2.05
C LEU A 133 -1.53 -1.06 -3.38
N PHE A 134 -0.60 -1.57 -4.19
CA PHE A 134 -0.24 -0.94 -5.46
C PHE A 134 -1.40 -0.92 -6.46
N ASN A 135 -2.30 -1.90 -6.44
CA ASN A 135 -3.53 -1.86 -7.23
C ASN A 135 -4.45 -0.70 -6.79
N LEU A 136 -4.64 -0.49 -5.48
CA LEU A 136 -5.37 0.67 -4.95
C LEU A 136 -4.72 1.99 -5.38
N LEU A 137 -3.39 2.13 -5.23
CA LEU A 137 -2.67 3.34 -5.61
C LEU A 137 -2.72 3.61 -7.12
N SER A 138 -2.65 2.55 -7.93
CA SER A 138 -2.81 2.64 -9.39
C SER A 138 -4.21 3.14 -9.76
N LYS A 139 -5.26 2.59 -9.13
CA LYS A 139 -6.64 3.08 -9.31
C LYS A 139 -6.80 4.54 -8.89
N LEU A 140 -6.26 4.93 -7.73
CA LEU A 140 -6.32 6.30 -7.23
C LEU A 140 -5.64 7.27 -8.20
N SER A 141 -4.42 6.97 -8.63
CA SER A 141 -3.67 7.84 -9.55
C SER A 141 -4.29 7.96 -10.95
N GLN A 142 -4.99 6.92 -11.43
CA GLN A 142 -5.62 6.93 -12.75
C GLN A 142 -7.04 7.51 -12.75
N ARG A 143 -7.79 7.31 -11.66
CA ARG A 143 -9.23 7.60 -11.60
C ARG A 143 -9.58 8.82 -10.75
N SER A 144 -8.70 9.22 -9.83
CA SER A 144 -8.93 10.43 -9.03
C SER A 144 -8.80 11.65 -9.93
N THR A 145 -9.88 12.41 -10.07
CA THR A 145 -9.84 13.77 -10.60
C THR A 145 -9.47 14.79 -9.51
N ALA A 146 -9.33 14.35 -8.26
CA ALA A 146 -9.00 15.19 -7.13
C ALA A 146 -7.47 15.39 -7.01
N PRO A 147 -7.00 16.59 -6.62
CA PRO A 147 -5.58 16.89 -6.47
C PRO A 147 -4.96 16.14 -5.29
N GLY A 148 -3.63 15.92 -5.33
CA GLY A 148 -2.87 15.31 -4.24
C GLY A 148 -2.94 13.78 -4.17
N ASN A 149 -3.46 13.13 -5.21
CA ASN A 149 -3.45 11.66 -5.37
C ASN A 149 -2.65 11.24 -6.61
N GLY A 150 -1.73 12.10 -7.09
CA GLY A 150 -0.89 11.78 -8.23
C GLY A 150 0.13 10.66 -7.90
N PRO A 151 0.72 10.00 -8.90
CA PRO A 151 1.72 8.95 -8.66
C PRO A 151 2.87 9.40 -7.75
N GLU A 152 3.35 10.63 -7.92
CA GLU A 152 4.45 11.19 -7.11
C GLU A 152 4.03 11.45 -5.66
N ASP A 153 2.85 12.04 -5.43
CA ASP A 153 2.30 12.29 -4.08
C ASP A 153 2.13 10.97 -3.31
N LEU A 154 1.53 9.98 -3.99
CA LEU A 154 1.29 8.66 -3.41
C LEU A 154 2.61 7.93 -3.13
N ALA A 155 3.57 7.99 -4.05
CA ALA A 155 4.89 7.39 -3.85
C ALA A 155 5.62 8.02 -2.66
N ALA A 156 5.62 9.36 -2.55
CA ALA A 156 6.24 10.07 -1.44
C ALA A 156 5.65 9.67 -0.09
N TYR A 157 4.32 9.58 0.00
CA TYR A 157 3.64 9.16 1.22
C TYR A 157 3.94 7.70 1.57
N TRP A 158 3.75 6.79 0.61
CA TRP A 158 3.80 5.34 0.87
C TRP A 158 5.21 4.78 1.03
N THR A 159 6.23 5.39 0.43
CA THR A 159 7.63 4.99 0.64
C THR A 159 7.95 4.97 2.15
N ALA A 160 7.59 6.04 2.87
CA ALA A 160 7.83 6.15 4.31
C ALA A 160 7.03 5.14 5.18
N MET A 161 6.06 4.42 4.61
CA MET A 161 5.21 3.45 5.30
C MET A 161 5.62 2.00 5.01
N ILE A 162 6.07 1.72 3.77
CA ILE A 162 6.36 0.35 3.33
C ILE A 162 7.84 -0.02 3.39
N THR A 163 8.75 0.95 3.38
CA THR A 163 10.20 0.70 3.44
C THR A 163 10.71 0.85 4.87
N PRO A 164 11.92 0.37 5.19
CA PRO A 164 12.53 0.62 6.49
C PRO A 164 12.65 2.13 6.71
N LEU A 165 12.42 2.57 7.94
CA LEU A 165 12.81 3.91 8.36
C LEU A 165 14.33 3.97 8.25
N THR A 166 14.86 4.63 7.23
CA THR A 166 16.30 4.84 7.14
C THR A 166 16.75 5.58 8.40
N PRO A 167 17.67 5.04 9.22
CA PRO A 167 18.54 5.93 9.96
C PRO A 167 19.30 6.71 8.89
N THR A 168 19.11 8.04 8.88
CA THR A 168 19.98 8.94 8.12
C THR A 168 21.43 8.49 8.35
N LYS A 169 22.17 8.21 7.26
CA LYS A 169 23.61 7.91 7.35
C LYS A 169 24.26 8.91 8.32
N PRO A 170 24.99 8.49 9.37
CA PRO A 170 25.86 9.42 10.07
C PRO A 170 26.85 9.95 9.03
N LYS A 171 26.91 11.28 8.92
CA LYS A 171 27.93 11.99 8.13
C LYS A 171 29.32 11.66 8.66
#